data_AF-A0A6J4HV58-F1
#
_entry.id   AF-A0A6J4HV58-F1
#
_cell.length_a   1.000
_cell.length_b   1.000
_cell.length_c   1.000
_cell.angle_alpha   90.00
_cell.angle_beta   90.00
_cell.angle_gamma   90.00
#
_symmetry.space_group_name_H-M   'P 1'
#
loop_
_entity.id
_entity.type
_entity.pdbx_description
1 polymer ?
#
loop_
_entity_poly.entity_id
_entity_poly.type
_entity_poly.pdbx_seq_one_letter_code
_entity_poly.pdbx_strand_id
1 'polypeptide(L)' 'MVTDPVYEGKSMAATIDLVGRGEIDRSSTVLYAHLGGQPALNGYSALFS' A
#
# COMPACT_ATOMS: atom_id res chain seq x y z
N MET A 1 0.28 -4.83 8.88
CA MET A 1 1.35 -4.37 7.99
C MET A 1 1.38 -2.85 8.06
N VAL A 2 2.56 -2.23 8.01
CA VAL A 2 2.70 -0.77 7.96
C VAL A 2 3.43 -0.42 6.67
N THR A 3 2.88 0.50 5.89
CA THR A 3 3.43 0.95 4.61
C THR A 3 3.85 2.41 4.71
N ASP A 4 4.90 2.78 3.98
CA ASP A 4 5.44 4.14 3.98
C ASP A 4 4.72 5.03 2.95
N PRO A 5 4.74 6.36 3.09
CA PRO A 5 4.05 7.26 2.15
C PRO A 5 4.78 7.45 0.81
N VAL A 6 6.01 6.96 0.66
CA VAL A 6 6.84 7.15 -0.54
C VAL A 6 6.59 6.03 -1.55
N TYR A 7 6.58 4.78 -1.10
CA TYR A 7 6.48 3.60 -1.97
C TYR A 7 5.29 2.70 -1.61
N GLU A 8 5.34 2.03 -0.46
CA GLU A 8 4.44 0.92 -0.17
C GLU A 8 3.00 1.38 0.01
N GLY A 9 2.79 2.60 0.52
CA GLY A 9 1.48 3.22 0.63
C GLY A 9 0.81 3.41 -0.73
N LYS A 10 1.60 3.74 -1.77
CA LYS A 10 1.11 3.90 -3.14
C LYS A 10 0.78 2.55 -3.77
N SER A 11 1.63 1.55 -3.62
CA SER A 11 1.40 0.21 -4.19
C SER A 11 0.21 -0.48 -3.51
N MET A 12 0.03 -0.29 -2.20
CA MET A 12 -1.14 -0.78 -1.46
C MET A 12 -2.41 -0.05 -1.91
N ALA A 13 -2.38 1.28 -2.04
CA ALA A 13 -3.53 2.06 -2.52
C ALA A 13 -3.97 1.60 -3.92
N ALA A 14 -3.03 1.39 -4.84
CA ALA A 14 -3.33 0.85 -6.17
C ALA A 14 -3.92 -0.56 -6.10
N THR A 15 -3.40 -1.43 -5.24
CA THR A 15 -3.94 -2.80 -5.07
C THR A 15 -5.38 -2.77 -4.58
N ILE A 16 -5.69 -1.93 -3.59
CA ILE A 16 -7.06 -1.73 -3.08
C ILE A 16 -7.98 -1.22 -4.19
N ASP A 17 -7.53 -0.22 -4.95
CA ASP A 17 -8.30 0.37 -6.04
C ASP A 17 -8.60 -0.65 -7.15
N LEU A 18 -7.59 -1.42 -7.59
CA LEU A 18 -7.75 -2.45 -8.62
C LEU A 18 -8.77 -3.54 -8.22
N VAL A 19 -8.78 -3.96 -6.95
CA VAL A 19 -9.78 -4.90 -6.43
C VAL A 19 -11.16 -4.23 -6.31
N GLY A 20 -11.21 -2.96 -5.89
CA GLY A 20 -12.43 -2.17 -5.79
C GLY A 20 -13.14 -2.02 -7.14
N ARG A 21 -12.38 -1.71 -8.19
CA ARG A 21 -12.85 -1.59 -9.59
C ARG A 21 -13.13 -2.95 -10.25
N GLY A 22 -12.65 -4.06 -9.67
CA GLY A 22 -12.78 -5.39 -10.24
C GLY A 22 -11.84 -5.68 -11.41
N GLU A 23 -10.79 -4.87 -11.60
CA GLU A 23 -9.72 -5.17 -12.57
C GLU A 23 -8.84 -6.32 -12.11
N ILE A 24 -8.69 -6.46 -10.78
CA ILE A 24 -8.34 -7.73 -10.17
C ILE A 24 -9.65 -8.39 -9.72
N ASP A 25 -9.92 -9.59 -10.20
CA ASP A 25 -11.13 -10.33 -9.84
C ASP A 25 -11.18 -10.60 -8.33
N ARG A 26 -12.36 -10.38 -7.73
CA ARG A 26 -12.56 -10.46 -6.27
C ARG A 26 -12.35 -11.86 -5.68
N SER A 27 -12.40 -12.91 -6.51
CA SER A 27 -12.12 -14.29 -6.10
C SER A 27 -10.64 -14.68 -6.23
N SER A 28 -9.80 -13.79 -6.77
CA SER A 28 -8.37 -14.06 -6.97
C SER A 28 -7.60 -14.06 -5.65
N THR A 29 -6.64 -14.97 -5.53
CA THR A 29 -5.59 -14.90 -4.50
C THR A 29 -4.48 -13.98 -5.01
N VAL A 30 -4.30 -12.83 -4.36
CA VAL A 30 -3.31 -11.81 -4.75
C VAL A 30 -2.09 -11.86 -3.83
N LEU A 31 -0.89 -11.96 -4.40
CA LEU A 31 0.37 -11.80 -3.67
C LEU A 31 0.78 -10.32 -3.67
N TYR A 32 0.64 -9.65 -2.52
CA TYR A 32 1.22 -8.34 -2.31
C TYR A 32 2.66 -8.49 -1.78
N ALA A 33 3.64 -8.08 -2.57
CA ALA A 33 5.04 -8.10 -2.17
C ALA A 33 5.38 -6.82 -1.37
N HIS A 34 5.50 -6.97 -0.05
CA HIS A 34 5.83 -5.85 0.83
C HIS A 34 7.35 -5.67 0.93
N LEU A 35 7.87 -4.59 0.34
CA LEU A 35 9.30 -4.37 0.11
C LEU A 35 10.01 -3.55 1.19
N GLY A 36 9.27 -2.93 2.12
CA GLY A 36 9.85 -2.23 3.28
C GLY A 36 9.51 -0.73 3.34
N GLY A 37 10.52 0.12 3.55
CA GLY A 37 10.36 1.59 3.56
C GLY A 37 9.88 2.23 4.88
N GLN A 38 9.45 1.43 5.86
CA GLN A 38 8.84 1.90 7.11
C GLN A 38 9.71 2.88 7.93
N PRO A 39 11.05 2.77 7.98
CA PRO A 39 11.86 3.77 8.69
C PRO A 39 11.65 5.21 8.20
N ALA A 40 11.23 5.41 6.94
CA ALA A 40 10.95 6.72 6.38
C ALA A 40 9.76 7.42 7.04
N LEU A 41 8.83 6.68 7.67
CA LEU A 41 7.64 7.24 8.32
C LEU A 41 7.96 8.35 9.32
N ASN A 42 9.08 8.24 10.03
CA ASN A 42 9.51 9.26 11.00
C ASN A 42 9.74 10.64 10.35
N GLY A 43 10.12 10.67 9.06
CA GLY A 43 10.28 11.90 8.30
C GLY A 43 8.97 12.51 7.78
N TYR A 44 7.85 11.78 7.92
CA TYR A 44 6.52 12.18 7.42
C TYR A 44 5.47 12.24 8.53
N SER A 45 5.88 12.39 9.79
CA SER A 45 4.98 12.39 10.95
C SER A 45 3.84 13.42 10.84
N ALA A 46 4.11 14.59 10.24
CA ALA A 46 3.12 15.64 10.02
C ALA A 46 1.97 15.25 9.08
N LEU A 47 2.09 14.17 8.29
CA LEU A 47 0.99 13.65 7.47
C LEU A 47 -0.05 12.85 8.30
N PHE A 48 0.30 12.46 9.52
CA PHE A 48 -0.47 11.51 10.33
C PHE A 48 -0.74 12.01 11.77
N SER A 49 -0.58 13.32 11.99
CA SER A 49 -0.87 14.02 13.25
C SER A 49 -2.27 14.63 13.27
#